data_AF-A0A443RTR6-F1
#
_entry.id   AF-A0A443RTR6-F1
#
_cell.length_a   1.000
_cell.length_b   1.000
_cell.length_c   1.000
_cell.angle_alpha   90.00
_cell.angle_beta   90.00
_cell.angle_gamma   90.00
#
_symmetry.space_group_name_H-M   'P 1'
#
loop_
_entity.id
_entity.type
_entity.pdbx_description
1 polymer ?
#
loop_
_entity_poly.entity_id
_entity_poly.type
_entity_poly.pdbx_seq_one_letter_code
_entity_poly.pdbx_strand_id
1 'polypeptide(L)'
;IEIAAVGLECKHVACFDLKTFLRVNIETFNWICPICHNIFKPGMLALDMKMNSILTNTSVDCSKVKFDATGNWKEVHDSNHCLVELDK
;
A
#
# COMPACT_ATOMS: atom_id res chain seq x y z
N ILE A 1 -0.96 -1.19 6.06
CA ILE A 1 -1.81 -1.99 5.15
C ILE A 1 -1.48 -3.44 5.44
N GLU A 2 -2.47 -4.27 5.77
CA GLU A 2 -2.30 -5.71 6.05
C GLU A 2 -2.54 -6.51 4.76
N ILE A 3 -3.59 -6.18 4.02
CA ILE A 3 -3.92 -6.81 2.74
C ILE A 3 -4.09 -5.72 1.69
N ALA A 4 -3.15 -5.62 0.75
CA ALA A 4 -3.19 -4.61 -0.30
C ALA A 4 -4.21 -4.98 -1.38
N ALA A 5 -5.16 -4.06 -1.61
CA ALA A 5 -6.12 -4.15 -2.70
C ALA A 5 -6.19 -2.88 -3.53
N VAL A 6 -6.66 -3.04 -4.76
CA VAL A 6 -6.90 -1.99 -5.76
C VAL A 6 -8.16 -2.33 -6.54
N GLY A 7 -8.78 -1.32 -7.16
CA GLY A 7 -9.86 -1.56 -8.11
C GLY A 7 -9.35 -1.83 -9.51
N LEU A 8 -9.97 -2.75 -10.25
CA LEU A 8 -9.58 -3.08 -11.64
C LEU A 8 -9.73 -1.89 -12.61
N GLU A 9 -10.64 -0.96 -12.33
CA GLU A 9 -10.87 0.27 -13.12
C GLU A 9 -10.13 1.49 -12.53
N CYS A 10 -9.36 1.32 -11.45
CA CYS A 10 -8.60 2.41 -10.86
C CYS A 10 -7.39 2.77 -11.74
N LYS A 11 -7.16 4.07 -11.94
CA LYS A 11 -5.99 4.61 -12.68
C LYS A 11 -4.86 5.08 -11.77
N HIS A 12 -4.95 4.82 -10.47
CA HIS A 12 -3.91 5.11 -9.50
C HIS A 12 -3.12 3.85 -9.15
N VAL A 13 -1.88 4.05 -8.73
CA VAL A 13 -0.97 2.95 -8.32
C VAL A 13 -1.14 2.59 -6.84
N ALA A 14 -1.61 3.54 -6.02
CA ALA A 14 -1.72 3.33 -4.57
C ALA A 14 -2.76 2.25 -4.23
N CYS A 15 -2.42 1.39 -3.27
CA CYS A 15 -3.33 0.38 -2.72
C CYS A 15 -3.99 0.90 -1.44
N PHE A 16 -5.13 0.31 -1.09
CA PHE A 16 -5.77 0.47 0.22
C PHE A 16 -5.86 -0.87 0.94
N ASP A 17 -6.13 -0.84 2.24
CA ASP A 17 -6.29 -2.04 3.05
C ASP A 17 -7.65 -2.70 2.81
N LEU A 18 -7.65 -3.91 2.25
CA LEU A 18 -8.86 -4.64 1.87
C LEU A 18 -9.75 -4.94 3.08
N LYS A 19 -9.15 -5.37 4.19
CA LYS A 19 -9.88 -5.79 5.40
C LYS A 19 -10.64 -4.62 6.00
N THR A 20 -9.98 -3.48 6.13
CA THR A 20 -10.60 -2.23 6.61
C THR A 20 -11.65 -1.73 5.64
N PHE A 21 -11.36 -1.77 4.33
CA PHE A 21 -12.30 -1.38 3.29
C PHE A 21 -13.58 -2.21 3.33
N LEU A 22 -13.49 -3.54 3.40
CA LEU A 22 -14.67 -4.41 3.47
C LEU A 22 -15.48 -4.16 4.73
N ARG A 23 -14.83 -4.03 5.89
CA ARG A 23 -15.51 -3.76 7.16
C ARG A 23 -16.38 -2.51 7.08
N VAL A 24 -15.82 -1.40 6.59
CA VAL A 24 -16.53 -0.12 6.51
C VAL A 24 -17.66 -0.16 5.47
N ASN A 25 -17.42 -0.78 4.31
CA ASN A 25 -18.38 -0.75 3.21
C ASN A 25 -19.53 -1.76 3.35
N ILE A 26 -19.33 -2.82 4.14
CA ILE A 26 -20.44 -3.69 4.55
C ILE A 26 -21.39 -2.93 5.50
N GLU A 27 -20.85 -2.10 6.39
CA GLU A 27 -21.66 -1.35 7.36
C GLU A 27 -22.37 -0.14 6.73
N THR A 28 -21.68 0.57 5.83
CA THR A 28 -22.18 1.82 5.23
C THR A 28 -22.81 1.65 3.85
N PHE A 29 -22.65 0.49 3.22
CA PHE A 29 -23.02 0.21 1.82
C PHE A 29 -22.40 1.16 0.79
N ASN A 30 -21.28 1.82 1.12
CA ASN A 30 -20.69 2.87 0.28
C ASN A 30 -19.48 2.40 -0.54
N TRP A 31 -19.69 1.61 -1.59
CA TRP A 31 -18.63 0.97 -2.38
C TRP A 31 -17.86 1.94 -3.31
N ILE A 32 -17.14 2.90 -2.72
CA ILE A 32 -16.35 3.92 -3.39
C ILE A 32 -14.88 3.74 -3.05
N CYS A 33 -14.01 3.74 -4.06
CA CYS A 33 -12.57 3.67 -3.87
C CYS A 33 -12.09 4.80 -2.94
N PRO A 34 -11.37 4.51 -1.84
CA PRO A 34 -10.96 5.53 -0.87
C PRO A 34 -9.83 6.43 -1.38
N ILE A 35 -9.27 6.14 -2.56
CA ILE A 35 -8.15 6.87 -3.15
C ILE A 35 -8.63 7.78 -4.27
N CYS A 36 -9.35 7.23 -5.25
CA CYS A 36 -9.81 7.99 -6.43
C CYS A 36 -11.31 8.26 -6.49
N HIS A 37 -12.08 7.79 -5.51
CA HIS A 37 -13.53 7.98 -5.43
C HIS A 37 -14.35 7.36 -6.59
N ASN A 38 -13.77 6.46 -7.38
CA ASN A 38 -14.51 5.67 -8.35
C ASN A 38 -15.44 4.67 -7.63
N ILE A 39 -16.66 4.53 -8.13
CA ILE A 39 -17.62 3.53 -7.63
C ILE A 39 -17.18 2.13 -8.10
N PHE A 40 -17.16 1.16 -7.17
CA PHE A 40 -16.90 -0.24 -7.53
C PHE A 40 -18.17 -0.96 -7.94
N LYS A 41 -18.13 -1.57 -9.13
CA LYS A 41 -19.11 -2.57 -9.57
C LYS A 41 -18.79 -3.92 -8.89
N PRO A 42 -19.76 -4.85 -8.80
CA PRO A 42 -19.48 -6.21 -8.33
C PRO A 42 -18.31 -6.85 -9.07
N GLY A 43 -17.39 -7.46 -8.31
CA GLY A 43 -16.21 -8.13 -8.88
C GLY A 43 -15.04 -7.22 -9.29
N MET A 44 -15.11 -5.90 -9.03
CA MET A 44 -14.06 -4.96 -9.44
C MET A 44 -12.92 -4.78 -8.42
N LEU A 45 -13.00 -5.43 -7.27
CA LEU A 45 -11.92 -5.44 -6.26
C LEU A 45 -10.90 -6.53 -6.59
N ALA A 46 -9.62 -6.18 -6.56
CA ALA A 46 -8.52 -7.12 -6.79
C ALA A 46 -7.44 -6.97 -5.72
N LEU A 47 -6.73 -8.06 -5.44
CA LEU A 47 -5.51 -8.04 -4.64
C LEU A 47 -4.35 -7.57 -5.51
N ASP A 48 -3.54 -6.64 -5.00
CA ASP A 48 -2.28 -6.30 -5.63
C ASP A 48 -1.22 -7.29 -5.17
N MET A 49 -0.94 -8.31 -5.98
CA MET A 49 0.03 -9.35 -5.64
C MET A 49 1.46 -8.81 -5.45
N LYS A 50 1.82 -7.75 -6.18
CA LYS A 50 3.15 -7.13 -6.05
C LYS A 50 3.26 -6.43 -4.71
N MET A 51 2.28 -5.59 -4.36
CA MET A 51 2.29 -4.89 -3.08
C MET A 51 2.15 -5.85 -1.89
N ASN A 52 1.32 -6.89 -2.00
CA ASN A 52 1.22 -7.92 -0.96
C ASN A 52 2.55 -8.66 -0.78
N SER A 53 3.26 -8.99 -1.87
CA SER A 53 4.59 -9.59 -1.77
C SER A 53 5.58 -8.67 -1.07
N ILE A 54 5.52 -7.35 -1.32
CA ILE A 54 6.34 -6.37 -0.59
C ILE A 54 6.01 -6.41 0.90
N LEU A 55 4.73 -6.28 1.26
CA LEU A 55 4.28 -6.31 2.66
C LEU A 55 4.74 -7.56 3.41
N THR A 56 4.78 -8.73 2.75
CA THR A 56 5.27 -9.97 3.35
C THR A 56 6.79 -10.06 3.49
N ASN A 57 7.54 -9.28 2.72
CA ASN A 57 9.00 -9.31 2.67
C ASN A 57 9.66 -8.08 3.31
N THR A 58 8.86 -7.18 3.90
CA THR A 58 9.34 -6.02 4.65
C THR A 58 9.34 -6.26 6.15
N SER A 59 10.19 -5.55 6.88
CA SER A 59 10.17 -5.49 8.34
C SER A 59 8.86 -4.87 8.85
N VAL A 60 8.48 -5.22 10.08
CA VAL A 60 7.21 -4.77 10.69
C VAL A 60 7.17 -3.25 10.88
N ASP A 61 8.32 -2.62 11.07
CA ASP A 61 8.50 -1.17 11.26
C ASP A 61 8.78 -0.42 9.94
N CYS A 62 8.83 -1.11 8.80
CA CYS A 62 9.02 -0.49 7.50
C CYS A 62 7.80 0.35 7.11
N SER A 63 8.03 1.65 6.89
CA SER A 63 6.99 2.59 6.44
C SER A 63 7.13 3.00 4.97
N LYS A 64 8.30 2.77 4.36
CA LYS A 64 8.63 3.22 3.02
C LYS A 64 9.53 2.22 2.31
N VAL A 65 9.24 2.01 1.03
CA VAL A 65 10.13 1.30 0.10
C VAL A 65 10.42 2.19 -1.09
N LYS A 66 11.57 1.98 -1.73
CA LYS A 66 11.97 2.67 -2.95
C LYS A 66 12.12 1.65 -4.09
N PHE A 67 11.51 1.94 -5.22
CA PHE A 67 11.70 1.19 -6.46
C PHE A 67 12.87 1.76 -7.27
N ASP A 68 13.59 0.88 -7.97
CA ASP A 68 14.53 1.27 -9.02
C ASP A 68 13.87 1.22 -10.42
N ALA A 69 14.63 1.59 -11.45
CA ALA A 69 14.15 1.62 -12.83
C ALA A 69 13.81 0.22 -13.40
N THR A 70 14.30 -0.85 -12.77
CA THR A 70 14.02 -2.24 -13.16
C THR A 70 12.79 -2.81 -12.43
N GLY A 71 12.23 -2.06 -11.48
CA GLY A 71 11.07 -2.48 -10.69
C GLY A 71 11.41 -3.29 -9.45
N ASN A 72 12.70 -3.50 -9.15
CA ASN A 72 13.14 -4.03 -7.87
C ASN A 72 12.93 -2.97 -6.79
N TRP A 73 12.83 -3.40 -5.54
CA TRP A 73 12.55 -2.53 -4.41
C TRP A 73 13.45 -2.84 -3.22
N LYS A 74 13.63 -1.83 -2.37
CA LYS A 74 14.31 -1.95 -1.08
C LYS A 74 13.65 -1.07 -0.04
N GLU A 75 13.78 -1.44 1.23
CA GLU A 75 13.34 -0.61 2.35
C GLU A 75 14.11 0.71 2.40
N VAL A 76 13.42 1.74 2.86
CA VAL A 76 14.02 3.05 3.17
C VAL A 76 13.96 3.20 4.68
N HIS A 77 15.12 3.09 5.32
CA HIS A 77 15.28 3.45 6.71
C HIS A 77 15.70 4.92 6.76
N ASP A 78 14.89 5.76 7.41
CA ASP A 78 15.26 7.15 7.64
C ASP A 78 16.45 7.18 8.63
N SER A 79 17.67 7.29 8.12
CA SER A 79 18.91 7.35 8.93
C SER A 79 19.04 8.62 9.80
N ASN A 80 17.98 9.43 9.93
CA ASN A 80 17.98 10.66 10.75
C ASN A 80 17.72 10.43 12.25
N HIS A 81 17.92 9.20 12.73
CA HIS A 81 18.29 8.97 14.13
C HIS A 81 19.64 8.24 14.25
N CYS A 82 20.57 8.49 13.34
CA CYS A 82 21.99 8.33 13.64
C CYS A 82 22.53 9.69 14.10
N LEU A 83 22.94 9.71 15.37
CA LEU A 83 23.74 10.80 15.93
C LEU A 83 24.88 11.13 14.98
N VAL A 84 25.09 12.43 14.78
CA VAL A 84 26.18 13.02 14.01
C VAL A 84 27.49 12.34 14.39
N GLU A 85 28.09 11.57 13.49
CA GLU A 85 29.53 11.33 13.56
C GLU A 85 30.18 12.67 13.17
N LEU A 86 30.61 13.41 14.21
CA LEU A 86 31.51 14.53 14.04
C LEU A 86 32.87 13.94 13.67
N ASP A 87 33.23 14.02 12.40
CA ASP A 87 34.60 13.85 11.95
C ASP A 87 35.51 14.81 12.73
N LYS A 88 36.38 14.25 13.58
CA LYS A 88 37.71 14.78 13.93
C LYS A 88 38.70 13.64 14.11
#